data_AF-A0A382LJ11-F1
#
_entry.id   AF-A0A382LJ11-F1
#
_cell.length_a   1.000
_cell.length_b   1.000
_cell.length_c   1.000
_cell.angle_alpha   90.00
_cell.angle_beta   90.00
_cell.angle_gamma   90.00
#
_symmetry.space_group_name_H-M   'P 1'
#
loop_
_entity.id
_entity.type
_entity.pdbx_description
1 polymer ?
#
loop_
_entity_poly.entity_id
_entity_poly.type
_entity_poly.pdbx_seq_one_letter_code
_entity_poly.pdbx_strand_id
1 'polypeptide(L)'
;MRTKIPLLCFTFFVFSCGDKDDDNNSAANTDCNELIAVDTSRGACTETLSYANEFSMTTSGDLRKITANNIPGHNVGLFGNVAGSINPNAISAQNSSYDIDLTPAKANSKTQLLNNGPVYSFGILLNGVEVDPVAAEPWPHTKPVTNSHNWTWNLEATMVNIGLDCNTAHVQPNG
;
A
#
# COMPACT_ATOMS: atom_id res chain seq x y z
N MET A 1 -38.68 42.44 -43.11
CA MET A 1 -37.35 41.99 -43.60
C MET A 1 -36.87 40.90 -42.64
N ARG A 2 -36.91 39.62 -43.05
CA ARG A 2 -36.61 38.46 -42.19
C ARG A 2 -35.10 38.19 -42.20
N THR A 3 -34.41 38.50 -41.11
CA THR A 3 -32.98 38.19 -40.92
C THR A 3 -32.81 36.73 -40.52
N LYS A 4 -32.11 35.96 -41.35
CA LYS A 4 -31.76 34.55 -41.08
C LYS A 4 -30.58 34.51 -40.11
N ILE A 5 -30.75 33.81 -38.99
CA ILE A 5 -29.67 33.49 -38.03
C ILE A 5 -29.02 32.19 -38.51
N PRO A 6 -27.69 32.13 -38.74
CA PRO A 6 -27.04 30.87 -39.08
C PRO A 6 -26.84 30.04 -37.81
N LEU A 7 -27.36 28.82 -37.84
CA LEU A 7 -27.17 27.81 -36.81
C LEU A 7 -25.74 27.26 -36.91
N LEU A 8 -24.89 27.61 -35.96
CA LEU A 8 -23.51 27.10 -35.87
C LEU A 8 -23.56 25.70 -35.22
N CYS A 9 -23.52 24.64 -36.04
CA CYS A 9 -23.34 23.27 -35.55
C CYS A 9 -21.92 23.10 -35.00
N PHE A 10 -21.80 22.93 -33.68
CA PHE A 10 -20.55 22.56 -33.03
C PHE A 10 -20.44 21.02 -33.05
N THR A 11 -19.76 20.47 -34.05
CA THR A 11 -19.44 19.04 -34.11
C THR A 11 -18.40 18.70 -33.05
N PHE A 12 -18.82 18.04 -31.99
CA PHE A 12 -17.94 17.47 -30.97
C PHE A 12 -17.27 16.22 -31.55
N PHE A 13 -16.00 16.32 -31.94
CA PHE A 13 -15.19 15.16 -32.29
C PHE A 13 -14.80 14.43 -31.00
N VAL A 14 -15.49 13.33 -30.71
CA VAL A 14 -15.03 12.34 -29.74
C VAL A 14 -13.90 11.54 -30.37
N PHE A 15 -12.66 11.82 -29.96
CA PHE A 15 -11.52 10.96 -30.25
C PHE A 15 -11.56 9.76 -29.31
N SER A 16 -11.97 8.61 -29.85
CA SER A 16 -11.71 7.30 -29.25
C SER A 16 -10.29 6.89 -29.60
N CYS A 17 -9.42 6.66 -28.61
CA CYS A 17 -8.18 5.92 -28.86
C CYS A 17 -8.58 4.47 -29.14
N GLY A 18 -8.30 4.00 -30.36
CA GLY A 18 -8.40 2.59 -30.72
C GLY A 18 -7.11 1.89 -30.32
N ASP A 19 -7.25 0.72 -29.70
CA ASP A 19 -6.15 -0.22 -29.55
C ASP A 19 -5.62 -0.56 -30.94
N LYS A 20 -4.31 -0.42 -31.12
CA LYS A 20 -3.60 -1.05 -32.24
C LYS A 20 -2.51 -1.92 -31.65
N ASP A 21 -2.75 -3.22 -31.74
CA ASP A 21 -1.69 -4.21 -31.79
C ASP A 21 -0.81 -3.94 -33.02
N ASP A 22 0.48 -4.16 -32.82
CA ASP A 22 1.66 -3.85 -33.63
C ASP A 22 1.56 -3.98 -35.16
N ASP A 23 2.12 -3.01 -35.89
CA ASP A 23 3.43 -3.15 -36.57
C ASP A 23 3.66 -2.05 -37.64
N ASN A 24 4.85 -1.43 -37.56
CA ASN A 24 5.52 -0.62 -38.58
C ASN A 24 4.80 0.64 -39.12
N ASN A 25 5.26 1.80 -38.65
CA ASN A 25 6.02 2.80 -39.43
C ASN A 25 5.80 4.22 -38.90
N SER A 26 6.89 4.99 -38.90
CA SER A 26 7.00 6.43 -38.65
C SER A 26 6.77 6.94 -37.23
N ALA A 27 7.90 7.32 -36.64
CA ALA A 27 8.07 8.22 -35.51
C ALA A 27 7.03 9.35 -35.44
N ALA A 28 5.99 9.14 -34.64
CA ALA A 28 5.45 10.18 -33.79
C ALA A 28 5.82 9.77 -32.37
N ASN A 29 6.85 10.44 -31.84
CA ASN A 29 7.24 10.38 -30.44
C ASN A 29 6.03 10.84 -29.61
N THR A 30 5.11 9.91 -29.35
CA THR A 30 4.08 10.10 -28.33
C THR A 30 4.84 9.92 -27.04
N ASP A 31 5.27 11.05 -26.50
CA ASP A 31 6.06 11.15 -25.29
C ASP A 31 5.21 10.56 -24.15
N CYS A 32 5.34 9.25 -23.93
CA CYS A 32 4.84 8.57 -22.75
C CYS A 32 5.68 9.05 -21.57
N ASN A 33 5.48 10.31 -21.21
CA ASN A 33 6.12 10.91 -20.07
C ASN A 33 5.64 10.15 -18.83
N GLU A 34 6.58 9.53 -18.13
CA GLU A 34 6.31 8.88 -16.85
C GLU A 34 5.74 9.94 -15.89
N LEU A 35 4.45 9.81 -15.58
CA LEU A 35 3.74 10.77 -14.73
C LEU A 35 4.21 10.67 -13.26
N ILE A 36 4.65 9.47 -12.85
CA ILE A 36 5.17 9.17 -11.52
C ILE A 36 6.31 8.16 -11.67
N ALA A 37 7.49 8.53 -11.19
CA ALA A 37 8.64 7.63 -11.16
C ALA A 37 8.40 6.46 -10.19
N VAL A 38 8.65 5.24 -10.66
CA VAL A 38 8.66 4.04 -9.79
C VAL A 38 9.89 4.09 -8.87
N ASP A 39 9.66 3.95 -7.56
CA ASP A 39 10.73 3.88 -6.57
C ASP A 39 10.73 2.51 -5.86
N THR A 40 11.75 1.71 -6.15
CA THR A 40 11.96 0.39 -5.54
C THR A 40 13.09 0.38 -4.51
N SER A 41 13.60 1.56 -4.12
CA SER A 41 14.66 1.67 -3.12
C SER A 41 14.20 1.14 -1.75
N ARG A 42 15.14 0.53 -1.02
CA ARG A 42 14.92 -0.08 0.29
C ARG A 42 16.07 0.27 1.23
N GLY A 43 15.75 0.45 2.50
CA GLY A 43 16.75 0.56 3.57
C GLY A 43 17.49 -0.76 3.78
N ALA A 44 18.73 -0.69 4.28
CA ALA A 44 19.47 -1.88 4.66
C ALA A 44 18.95 -2.45 5.98
N CYS A 45 18.92 -3.78 6.12
CA CYS A 45 18.53 -4.43 7.37
C CYS A 45 19.75 -4.72 8.25
N THR A 46 20.32 -3.68 8.85
CA THR A 46 21.53 -3.76 9.68
C THR A 46 21.24 -3.76 11.17
N GLU A 47 20.03 -3.37 11.57
CA GLU A 47 19.70 -3.18 12.97
C GLU A 47 19.23 -4.48 13.61
N THR A 48 19.78 -4.77 14.79
CA THR A 48 19.31 -5.87 15.64
C THR A 48 18.43 -5.30 16.74
N LEU A 49 17.22 -5.83 16.85
CA LEU A 49 16.28 -5.42 17.90
C LEU A 49 16.69 -5.98 19.26
N SER A 50 16.42 -5.22 20.33
CA SER A 50 16.57 -5.69 21.71
C SER A 50 15.43 -6.61 22.16
N TYR A 51 14.37 -6.69 21.35
CA TYR A 51 13.22 -7.57 21.56
C TYR A 51 13.48 -8.94 20.92
N ALA A 52 13.07 -10.01 21.61
CA ALA A 52 12.96 -11.33 20.99
C ALA A 52 11.64 -11.43 20.21
N ASN A 53 11.63 -12.21 19.13
CA ASN A 53 10.38 -12.62 18.49
C ASN A 53 9.59 -13.54 19.43
N GLU A 54 8.32 -13.22 19.67
CA GLU A 54 7.40 -14.05 20.43
C GLU A 54 6.19 -14.36 19.56
N PHE A 55 5.99 -15.65 19.28
CA PHE A 55 4.89 -16.16 18.48
C PHE A 55 4.45 -17.51 19.00
N SER A 56 3.13 -17.68 19.12
CA SER A 56 2.51 -18.96 19.44
C SER A 56 1.27 -19.15 18.57
N MET A 57 1.10 -20.37 18.06
CA MET A 57 -0.08 -20.78 17.30
C MET A 57 -0.53 -22.13 17.83
N THR A 58 -1.76 -22.16 18.33
CA THR A 58 -2.39 -23.37 18.87
C THR A 58 -3.78 -23.57 18.28
N THR A 59 -4.36 -24.74 18.49
CA THR A 59 -5.75 -25.02 18.15
C THR A 59 -6.53 -25.29 19.43
N SER A 60 -7.71 -24.69 19.55
CA SER A 60 -8.65 -24.95 20.64
C SER A 60 -10.08 -24.94 20.11
N GLY A 61 -10.76 -26.08 20.18
CA GLY A 61 -12.05 -26.26 19.51
C GLY A 61 -11.90 -26.09 17.99
N ASP A 62 -12.75 -25.26 17.41
CA ASP A 62 -12.75 -24.93 15.96
C ASP A 62 -11.93 -23.67 15.64
N LEU A 63 -11.10 -23.21 16.57
CA LEU A 63 -10.30 -21.99 16.41
C LEU A 63 -8.80 -22.30 16.37
N ARG A 64 -8.10 -21.61 15.47
CA ARG A 64 -6.67 -21.36 15.55
C ARG A 64 -6.44 -20.10 16.37
N LYS A 65 -5.79 -20.26 17.52
CA LYS A 65 -5.44 -19.19 18.45
C LYS A 65 -4.00 -18.79 18.24
N ILE A 66 -3.76 -17.52 17.94
CA ILE A 66 -2.43 -16.95 17.70
C ILE A 66 -2.18 -15.85 18.72
N THR A 67 -1.00 -15.86 19.34
CA THR A 67 -0.48 -14.73 20.10
C THR A 67 0.87 -14.32 19.53
N ALA A 68 1.10 -13.02 19.35
CA ALA A 68 2.33 -12.51 18.77
C ALA A 68 2.70 -11.13 19.32
N ASN A 69 4.01 -10.85 19.39
CA ASN A 69 4.50 -9.52 19.71
C ASN A 69 4.87 -8.66 18.50
N ASN A 70 4.59 -9.14 17.28
CA ASN A 70 4.89 -8.46 16.01
C ASN A 70 6.38 -8.12 15.75
N ILE A 71 7.30 -8.67 16.55
CA ILE A 71 8.74 -8.46 16.34
C ILE A 71 9.29 -9.49 15.35
N PRO A 72 9.93 -9.09 14.24
CA PRO A 72 10.54 -10.06 13.33
C PRO A 72 11.75 -10.77 13.96
N GLY A 73 11.96 -12.04 13.59
CA GLY A 73 13.12 -12.84 14.01
C GLY A 73 14.39 -12.61 13.19
N HIS A 74 14.58 -11.42 12.61
CA HIS A 74 15.70 -11.06 11.75
C HIS A 74 16.11 -9.59 11.95
N ASN A 75 17.25 -9.19 11.40
CA ASN A 75 17.64 -7.79 11.39
C ASN A 75 16.66 -6.95 10.58
N VAL A 76 16.51 -5.68 10.95
CA VAL A 76 15.53 -4.73 10.38
C VAL A 76 16.23 -3.46 9.92
N GLY A 77 15.47 -2.61 9.20
CA GLY A 77 15.89 -1.25 8.88
C GLY A 77 16.13 -0.36 10.10
N LEU A 78 16.82 0.76 9.89
CA LEU A 78 16.92 1.82 10.89
C LEU A 78 15.60 2.61 10.90
N PHE A 79 14.84 2.44 11.96
CA PHE A 79 13.53 3.05 12.19
C PHE A 79 13.55 3.97 13.41
N GLY A 80 12.60 4.91 13.47
CA GLY A 80 12.46 5.86 14.57
C GLY A 80 12.94 7.27 14.24
N ASN A 81 12.80 8.19 15.19
CA ASN A 81 13.17 9.59 15.03
C ASN A 81 14.67 9.82 15.28
N VAL A 82 15.51 9.15 14.48
CA VAL A 82 16.97 9.23 14.54
C VAL A 82 17.55 9.56 13.16
N ALA A 83 18.74 10.15 13.13
CA ALA A 83 19.40 10.50 11.87
C ALA A 83 19.69 9.26 11.01
N GLY A 84 19.35 9.32 9.72
CA GLY A 84 19.52 8.20 8.79
C GLY A 84 18.39 7.17 8.82
N SER A 85 17.38 7.36 9.67
CA SER A 85 16.20 6.51 9.70
C SER A 85 15.39 6.63 8.41
N ILE A 86 14.87 5.50 7.93
CA ILE A 86 14.06 5.43 6.72
C ILE A 86 12.58 5.75 7.01
N ASN A 87 12.12 5.60 8.25
CA ASN A 87 10.77 5.95 8.69
C ASN A 87 10.80 6.44 10.15
N PRO A 88 10.12 7.55 10.48
CA PRO A 88 10.19 8.20 11.80
C PRO A 88 9.58 7.40 12.96
N ASN A 89 8.73 6.41 12.68
CA ASN A 89 8.13 5.54 13.69
C ASN A 89 9.14 4.50 14.14
N ALA A 90 9.25 4.29 15.45
CA ALA A 90 10.18 3.31 16.03
C ALA A 90 9.47 1.98 16.28
N ILE A 91 10.17 0.86 16.07
CA ILE A 91 9.64 -0.47 16.36
C ILE A 91 9.42 -0.62 17.86
N SER A 92 8.26 -1.14 18.24
CA SER A 92 7.98 -1.61 19.60
C SER A 92 7.26 -2.94 19.60
N ALA A 93 7.51 -3.77 20.63
CA ALA A 93 6.79 -5.03 20.79
C ALA A 93 5.31 -4.77 21.06
N GLN A 94 4.45 -5.44 20.32
CA GLN A 94 3.00 -5.42 20.47
C GLN A 94 2.52 -6.57 21.37
N ASN A 95 1.23 -6.62 21.66
CA ASN A 95 0.60 -7.75 22.36
C ASN A 95 -0.68 -8.15 21.62
N SER A 96 -0.49 -8.84 20.49
CA SER A 96 -1.59 -9.19 19.60
C SER A 96 -2.10 -10.60 19.89
N SER A 97 -3.42 -10.76 19.81
CA SER A 97 -4.10 -12.05 19.93
C SER A 97 -5.15 -12.17 18.83
N TYR A 98 -5.16 -13.31 18.15
CA TYR A 98 -6.08 -13.57 17.03
C TYR A 98 -6.73 -14.94 17.20
N ASP A 99 -8.03 -14.98 16.93
CA ASP A 99 -8.82 -16.20 16.84
C ASP A 99 -9.30 -16.34 15.40
N ILE A 100 -8.79 -17.36 14.71
CA ILE A 100 -9.09 -17.63 13.30
C ILE A 100 -9.91 -18.93 13.23
N ASP A 101 -11.06 -18.86 12.58
CA ASP A 101 -11.91 -20.02 12.31
C ASP A 101 -11.16 -21.07 11.47
N LEU A 102 -11.15 -22.33 11.89
CA LEU A 102 -10.54 -23.43 11.15
C LEU A 102 -11.40 -23.92 9.98
N THR A 103 -12.70 -23.59 9.99
CA THR A 103 -13.65 -23.96 8.94
C THR A 103 -14.39 -22.73 8.36
N PRO A 104 -13.66 -21.70 7.87
CA PRO A 104 -14.28 -20.45 7.48
C PRO A 104 -15.22 -20.63 6.28
N ALA A 105 -16.38 -19.99 6.33
CA ALA A 105 -17.31 -19.89 5.22
C ALA A 105 -17.18 -18.54 4.51
N LYS A 106 -17.35 -18.52 3.19
CA LYS A 106 -17.35 -17.28 2.41
C LYS A 106 -18.51 -16.38 2.84
N ALA A 107 -18.22 -15.13 3.18
CA ALA A 107 -19.23 -14.14 3.50
C ALA A 107 -20.10 -13.77 2.28
N ASN A 108 -21.38 -13.46 2.53
CA ASN A 108 -22.32 -13.00 1.50
C ASN A 108 -22.14 -11.52 1.11
N SER A 109 -21.39 -10.77 1.91
CA SER A 109 -21.06 -9.36 1.68
C SER A 109 -19.54 -9.17 1.76
N LYS A 110 -19.06 -8.08 1.15
CA LYS A 110 -17.65 -7.68 1.26
C LYS A 110 -17.39 -7.05 2.61
N THR A 111 -16.29 -7.44 3.26
CA THR A 111 -15.77 -6.76 4.45
C THR A 111 -14.93 -5.56 4.00
N GLN A 112 -15.30 -4.36 4.44
CA GLN A 112 -14.51 -3.17 4.20
C GLN A 112 -13.28 -3.19 5.10
N LEU A 113 -12.07 -3.14 4.50
CA LEU A 113 -10.81 -3.18 5.24
C LEU A 113 -10.34 -1.79 5.72
N LEU A 114 -11.02 -0.72 5.30
CA LEU A 114 -10.57 0.67 5.48
C LEU A 114 -11.64 1.57 6.13
N ASN A 115 -11.20 2.41 7.07
CA ASN A 115 -11.93 3.51 7.68
C ASN A 115 -10.92 4.55 8.21
N ASN A 116 -10.57 5.55 7.40
CA ASN A 116 -9.48 6.51 7.67
C ASN A 116 -8.12 5.83 7.95
N GLY A 117 -7.86 4.68 7.31
CA GLY A 117 -6.71 3.81 7.55
C GLY A 117 -7.11 2.33 7.55
N PRO A 118 -6.16 1.39 7.68
CA PRO A 118 -6.46 -0.03 7.85
C PRO A 118 -7.23 -0.26 9.15
N VAL A 119 -8.36 -0.98 9.06
CA VAL A 119 -9.23 -1.33 10.21
C VAL A 119 -9.03 -2.79 10.62
N TYR A 120 -8.56 -3.59 9.67
CA TYR A 120 -8.26 -4.99 9.82
C TYR A 120 -6.93 -5.24 9.14
N SER A 121 -6.10 -6.08 9.75
CA SER A 121 -5.04 -6.74 9.04
C SER A 121 -5.61 -7.77 8.08
N PHE A 122 -4.95 -7.93 6.95
CA PHE A 122 -5.35 -8.95 5.99
C PHE A 122 -4.72 -10.31 6.28
N GLY A 123 -3.66 -10.33 7.08
CA GLY A 123 -2.92 -11.55 7.39
C GLY A 123 -1.90 -11.34 8.50
N ILE A 124 -1.39 -12.47 8.99
CA ILE A 124 -0.31 -12.55 9.96
C ILE A 124 0.66 -13.59 9.42
N LEU A 125 1.94 -13.26 9.38
CA LEU A 125 2.99 -14.17 8.95
C LEU A 125 3.24 -15.26 10.02
N LEU A 126 3.90 -16.35 9.65
CA LEU A 126 4.20 -17.46 10.58
C LEU A 126 5.26 -17.11 11.64
N ASN A 127 5.82 -15.90 11.59
CA ASN A 127 6.64 -15.32 12.65
C ASN A 127 5.85 -14.32 13.51
N GLY A 128 4.55 -14.15 13.29
CA GLY A 128 3.69 -13.27 14.09
C GLY A 128 3.66 -11.81 13.65
N VAL A 129 4.37 -11.42 12.59
CA VAL A 129 4.30 -10.06 12.03
C VAL A 129 3.01 -9.89 11.26
N GLU A 130 2.22 -8.89 11.63
CA GLU A 130 0.98 -8.49 10.97
C GLU A 130 1.24 -7.89 9.57
N VAL A 131 0.29 -8.08 8.66
CA VAL A 131 0.35 -7.52 7.31
C VAL A 131 -0.87 -6.64 7.06
N ASP A 132 -0.59 -5.37 6.74
CA ASP A 132 -1.59 -4.34 6.50
C ASP A 132 -2.03 -4.31 5.04
N PRO A 133 -3.35 -4.18 4.75
CA PRO A 133 -3.87 -4.30 3.40
C PRO A 133 -3.52 -3.12 2.49
N VAL A 134 -3.14 -1.98 3.06
CA VAL A 134 -3.02 -0.70 2.36
C VAL A 134 -1.98 0.18 3.03
N ALA A 135 -1.07 0.75 2.25
CA ALA A 135 -0.26 1.88 2.68
C ALA A 135 -1.21 3.08 2.82
N ALA A 136 -1.38 3.62 4.04
CA ALA A 136 -2.28 4.74 4.35
C ALA A 136 -1.77 6.09 3.79
N GLU A 137 -1.41 6.09 2.50
CA GLU A 137 -0.77 7.17 1.77
C GLU A 137 -1.59 7.48 0.50
N PRO A 138 -1.73 8.77 0.13
CA PRO A 138 -2.52 9.15 -1.03
C PRO A 138 -1.76 8.95 -2.35
N TRP A 139 -2.50 8.93 -3.46
CA TRP A 139 -1.93 9.01 -4.80
C TRP A 139 -2.01 10.44 -5.39
N PRO A 140 -0.97 10.95 -6.07
CA PRO A 140 0.40 10.45 -6.06
C PRO A 140 1.02 10.63 -4.66
N HIS A 141 1.96 9.78 -4.24
CA HIS A 141 2.63 10.00 -2.96
C HIS A 141 3.70 11.08 -3.10
N THR A 142 3.26 12.33 -2.99
CA THR A 142 4.13 13.52 -3.01
C THR A 142 3.91 14.34 -1.74
N LYS A 143 4.93 15.07 -1.31
CA LYS A 143 4.86 15.98 -0.16
C LYS A 143 5.16 17.41 -0.64
N PRO A 144 4.47 18.45 -0.13
CA PRO A 144 3.36 18.38 0.82
C PRO A 144 2.09 17.79 0.19
N VAL A 145 1.25 17.14 1.01
CA VAL A 145 -0.06 16.65 0.57
C VAL A 145 -1.00 17.85 0.35
N THR A 146 -1.68 17.86 -0.78
CA THR A 146 -2.59 18.94 -1.23
C THR A 146 -3.95 18.38 -1.64
N ASN A 147 -4.91 19.25 -1.95
CA ASN A 147 -6.25 18.85 -2.41
C ASN A 147 -6.27 18.09 -3.75
N SER A 148 -5.17 18.06 -4.50
CA SER A 148 -5.08 17.27 -5.75
C SER A 148 -4.76 15.79 -5.52
N HIS A 149 -4.46 15.41 -4.27
CA HIS A 149 -4.18 14.03 -3.90
C HIS A 149 -5.47 13.22 -3.75
N ASN A 150 -5.45 11.98 -4.23
CA ASN A 150 -6.56 11.05 -4.18
C ASN A 150 -6.33 10.00 -3.09
N TRP A 151 -7.20 9.98 -2.09
CA TRP A 151 -7.18 9.03 -0.97
C TRP A 151 -8.01 7.76 -1.22
N THR A 152 -8.77 7.72 -2.31
CA THR A 152 -9.51 6.53 -2.74
C THR A 152 -8.63 5.57 -3.52
N TRP A 153 -7.52 6.06 -4.09
CA TRP A 153 -6.57 5.26 -4.83
C TRP A 153 -5.46 4.81 -3.89
N ASN A 154 -5.32 3.49 -3.76
CA ASN A 154 -4.27 2.90 -2.96
C ASN A 154 -2.99 2.85 -3.78
N LEU A 155 -1.91 3.25 -3.14
CA LEU A 155 -0.59 3.13 -3.70
C LEU A 155 -0.07 1.69 -3.55
N GLU A 156 0.62 1.18 -4.57
CA GLU A 156 1.40 -0.06 -4.48
C GLU A 156 2.63 0.21 -3.61
N ALA A 157 2.57 -0.19 -2.33
CA ALA A 157 3.56 0.14 -1.31
C ALA A 157 4.99 -0.18 -1.76
N THR A 158 5.16 -1.21 -2.59
CA THR A 158 6.47 -1.66 -3.07
C THR A 158 7.04 -0.83 -4.23
N MET A 159 6.29 0.12 -4.77
CA MET A 159 6.71 0.95 -5.91
C MET A 159 6.90 2.43 -5.54
N VAL A 160 6.93 2.73 -4.24
CA VAL A 160 7.22 4.06 -3.72
C VAL A 160 8.22 3.99 -2.57
N ASN A 161 8.93 5.10 -2.34
CA ASN A 161 9.70 5.28 -1.12
C ASN A 161 8.83 5.85 0.02
N ILE A 162 8.23 4.95 0.78
CA ILE A 162 7.55 5.23 2.06
C ILE A 162 8.40 4.79 3.26
N GLY A 163 9.72 4.60 3.09
CA GLY A 163 10.58 4.16 4.20
C GLY A 163 10.51 2.66 4.47
N LEU A 164 10.58 1.85 3.41
CA LEU A 164 10.61 0.39 3.49
C LEU A 164 12.02 -0.15 3.72
N ASP A 165 12.18 -1.12 4.59
CA ASP A 165 13.46 -1.84 4.77
C ASP A 165 13.69 -2.91 3.69
N CYS A 166 14.80 -3.64 3.77
CA CYS A 166 15.17 -4.68 2.81
C CYS A 166 14.17 -5.85 2.75
N ASN A 167 13.33 -6.03 3.77
CA ASN A 167 12.26 -7.01 3.81
C ASN A 167 10.93 -6.43 3.32
N THR A 168 10.94 -5.19 2.81
CA THR A 168 9.72 -4.46 2.42
C THR A 168 8.80 -4.22 3.63
N ALA A 169 9.37 -4.11 4.83
CA ALA A 169 8.63 -3.81 6.05
C ALA A 169 8.60 -2.29 6.31
N HIS A 170 7.53 -1.86 6.96
CA HIS A 170 7.26 -0.49 7.40
C HIS A 170 6.81 -0.50 8.86
N VAL A 171 7.08 0.57 9.60
CA VAL A 171 6.70 0.70 11.01
C VAL A 171 5.51 1.63 11.16
N GLN A 172 4.44 1.16 11.82
CA GLN A 172 3.25 1.95 12.08
C GLN A 172 3.49 2.96 13.22
N PRO A 173 2.68 4.03 13.36
CA PRO A 173 2.85 5.01 14.43
C PRO A 173 2.81 4.45 15.86
N ASN A 174 2.21 3.28 16.06
CA ASN A 174 2.15 2.55 17.32
C ASN A 174 3.24 1.47 17.49
N GLY A 175 4.16 1.36 16.53
CA GLY A 175 5.30 0.44 16.54
C GLY A 175 5.08 -0.88 15.83
#